data_AF-A0A9D5HDH0-F1
#
_entry.id   AF-A0A9D5HDH0-F1
#
_cell.length_a   1.000
_cell.length_b   1.000
_cell.length_c   1.000
_cell.angle_alpha   90.00
_cell.angle_beta   90.00
_cell.angle_gamma   90.00
#
_symmetry.space_group_name_H-M   'P 1'
#
loop_
_entity.id
_entity.type
_entity.pdbx_description
1 polymer ?
#
loop_
_entity_poly.entity_id
_entity_poly.type
_entity_poly.pdbx_seq_one_letter_code
_entity_poly.pdbx_strand_id
1 'polypeptide(L)'
;MKSCSQGRFKVSTVQKKGNTNATSVDTDKSNKLHSSVVKKTTETTANLSLGSLVKVLPSNRWTDGGVSWASLPLSLGKLGKEVLKCREASQVAAIEAMQEASTAECLMRCLSTLVELISTAREENPQPAVEQFLNLHNTLNHAGHVSYYFPGCGAVFTGDTLFSLSCGKLFEGSPEQMLSSLQKIMSLPENTNVYCGQFNTHWYTTLIYSPNNEALQAYAAHVAQLHSKNLPTIPTTLKVEKLCNPFLRTSSTEIRQALKIPASASDAKALGMIRQAKDNFQDYRNSAAAHPLYLNRVIR
;
A
#
# COMPACT_ATOMS: atom_id res chain seq x y z
N MET A 1 -18.35 6.76 -31.50
CA MET A 1 -18.72 8.13 -31.07
C MET A 1 -20.05 8.10 -30.31
N LYS A 2 -20.09 8.62 -29.08
CA LYS A 2 -21.25 9.24 -28.44
C LYS A 2 -20.70 10.10 -27.28
N SER A 3 -21.25 11.30 -27.10
CA SER A 3 -20.73 12.29 -26.14
C SER A 3 -21.38 12.13 -24.76
N CYS A 4 -20.66 12.49 -23.71
CA CYS A 4 -21.22 12.77 -22.39
C CYS A 4 -20.76 14.17 -21.95
N SER A 5 -21.69 14.98 -21.47
CA SER A 5 -21.55 16.44 -21.38
C SER A 5 -21.25 16.97 -19.98
N GLN A 6 -20.75 18.21 -19.90
CA GLN A 6 -20.28 18.84 -18.66
C GLN A 6 -21.41 19.04 -17.61
N GLY A 7 -21.18 18.55 -16.39
CA GLY A 7 -22.02 18.84 -15.21
C GLY A 7 -21.38 19.91 -14.33
N ARG A 8 -21.95 21.13 -14.31
CA ARG A 8 -21.41 22.28 -13.57
C ARG A 8 -22.04 22.36 -12.17
N PHE A 9 -21.30 21.99 -11.12
CA PHE A 9 -21.77 22.14 -9.73
C PHE A 9 -21.46 23.54 -9.17
N LYS A 10 -22.50 24.25 -8.70
CA LYS A 10 -22.38 25.41 -7.82
C LYS A 10 -22.58 24.96 -6.37
N VAL A 11 -21.76 25.45 -5.46
CA VAL A 11 -21.99 25.34 -4.00
C VAL A 11 -22.51 26.69 -3.49
N SER A 12 -23.61 26.65 -2.72
CA SER A 12 -24.24 27.83 -2.13
C SER A 12 -23.98 27.89 -0.62
N THR A 13 -23.27 28.92 -0.15
CA THR A 13 -22.96 29.11 1.26
C THR A 13 -24.18 29.56 2.06
N VAL A 14 -24.53 28.83 3.12
CA VAL A 14 -25.64 29.20 4.03
C VAL A 14 -25.14 30.20 5.07
N GLN A 15 -25.80 31.36 5.16
CA GLN A 15 -25.59 32.32 6.24
C GLN A 15 -26.32 31.89 7.52
N LYS A 16 -25.76 32.22 8.70
CA LYS A 16 -26.52 32.23 9.96
C LYS A 16 -26.21 33.52 10.74
N LYS A 17 -27.24 34.21 11.20
CA LYS A 17 -27.16 35.52 11.89
C LYS A 17 -26.52 35.42 13.28
N GLY A 18 -25.72 36.44 13.61
CA GLY A 18 -25.53 36.97 14.97
C GLY A 18 -25.87 38.46 14.94
N ASN A 19 -26.35 39.04 16.06
CA ASN A 19 -26.99 40.36 16.04
C ASN A 19 -26.82 41.09 17.39
N THR A 20 -26.43 42.38 17.36
CA THR A 20 -26.51 43.41 18.45
C THR A 20 -25.74 43.13 19.77
N ASN A 21 -25.14 44.09 20.50
CA ASN A 21 -24.88 45.54 20.27
C ASN A 21 -23.75 46.08 21.18
N ALA A 22 -23.27 47.31 20.90
CA ALA A 22 -22.63 48.37 21.74
C ALA A 22 -22.22 48.08 23.21
N THR A 23 -21.14 48.64 23.83
CA THR A 23 -20.24 49.81 23.60
C THR A 23 -18.95 49.65 24.49
N SER A 24 -17.97 50.55 24.77
CA SER A 24 -17.61 51.96 24.45
C SER A 24 -16.18 52.32 24.94
N VAL A 25 -15.49 53.29 24.28
CA VAL A 25 -14.59 54.34 24.82
C VAL A 25 -13.28 53.98 25.58
N ASP A 26 -12.14 54.36 24.96
CA ASP A 26 -10.85 54.94 25.47
C ASP A 26 -10.06 54.31 26.66
N THR A 27 -8.73 54.50 26.84
CA THR A 27 -7.81 55.55 26.34
C THR A 27 -6.32 55.12 26.21
N ASP A 28 -5.60 55.73 25.26
CA ASP A 28 -4.20 56.24 25.33
C ASP A 28 -2.89 55.43 25.07
N LYS A 29 -2.03 56.08 24.26
CA LYS A 29 -0.53 56.16 24.20
C LYS A 29 0.45 55.00 23.91
N SER A 30 1.13 55.16 22.76
CA SER A 30 2.62 55.18 22.53
C SER A 30 3.47 53.91 22.77
N ASN A 31 4.41 53.50 21.89
CA ASN A 31 5.13 54.13 20.75
C ASN A 31 5.45 53.05 19.66
N LYS A 32 5.57 53.34 18.34
CA LYS A 32 6.68 54.01 17.61
C LYS A 32 8.03 53.24 17.77
N LEU A 33 8.76 52.78 16.74
CA LEU A 33 8.92 53.22 15.33
C LEU A 33 9.10 52.05 14.31
N HIS A 34 8.73 52.32 13.04
CA HIS A 34 9.40 52.04 11.73
C HIS A 34 10.21 50.73 11.49
N SER A 35 9.99 49.97 10.40
CA SER A 35 10.24 50.22 8.94
C SER A 35 11.73 50.10 8.53
N SER A 36 12.12 49.69 7.31
CA SER A 36 11.36 49.46 6.05
C SER A 36 12.15 48.61 5.03
N VAL A 37 11.42 47.88 4.18
CA VAL A 37 11.60 47.64 2.72
C VAL A 37 12.98 47.89 2.08
N VAL A 38 13.55 46.89 1.36
CA VAL A 38 13.94 46.98 -0.07
C VAL A 38 14.39 45.62 -0.67
N LYS A 39 14.22 45.51 -1.99
CA LYS A 39 14.14 44.36 -2.90
C LYS A 39 15.47 43.62 -3.22
N LYS A 40 15.29 42.36 -3.67
CA LYS A 40 15.77 41.75 -4.96
C LYS A 40 16.96 40.76 -4.96
N THR A 41 16.66 39.56 -5.50
CA THR A 41 17.47 38.67 -6.39
C THR A 41 18.92 38.32 -6.04
N THR A 42 19.18 37.02 -5.84
CA THR A 42 19.75 36.11 -6.85
C THR A 42 19.35 34.66 -6.57
N GLU A 43 19.37 33.80 -7.59
CA GLU A 43 19.33 32.34 -7.42
C GLU A 43 20.75 31.82 -7.22
N THR A 44 20.99 31.02 -6.17
CA THR A 44 22.16 30.15 -6.08
C THR A 44 21.77 28.87 -5.36
N THR A 45 22.02 27.72 -5.98
CA THR A 45 21.80 26.40 -5.38
C THR A 45 22.77 26.19 -4.22
N ALA A 46 22.27 26.15 -2.99
CA ALA A 46 23.06 25.93 -1.78
C ALA A 46 22.48 24.76 -0.98
N ASN A 47 23.33 23.78 -0.66
CA ASN A 47 22.94 22.66 0.20
C ASN A 47 22.51 23.19 1.58
N LEU A 48 21.27 22.90 1.98
CA LEU A 48 20.76 23.24 3.32
C LEU A 48 21.40 22.31 4.37
N SER A 49 22.66 22.60 4.70
CA SER A 49 23.27 22.16 5.94
C SER A 49 22.41 22.64 7.10
N LEU A 50 21.88 21.72 7.91
CA LEU A 50 20.91 22.01 8.98
C LEU A 50 21.57 22.65 10.23
N GLY A 51 22.62 23.45 10.02
CA GLY A 51 23.63 23.87 10.99
C GLY A 51 23.30 25.12 11.83
N SER A 52 22.02 25.40 12.10
CA SER A 52 21.64 26.48 13.04
C SER A 52 20.32 26.26 13.77
N LEU A 53 19.59 25.18 13.46
CA LEU A 53 18.28 24.94 14.06
C LEU A 53 18.46 24.29 15.44
N VAL A 54 18.51 25.12 16.48
CA VAL A 54 18.54 24.69 17.88
C VAL A 54 17.22 23.96 18.19
N LYS A 55 17.22 22.64 17.97
CA LYS A 55 16.10 21.76 18.28
C LYS A 55 16.00 21.64 19.79
N VAL A 56 15.29 22.59 20.41
CA VAL A 56 14.87 22.53 21.82
C VAL A 56 13.84 21.40 21.96
N LEU A 57 14.35 20.18 21.99
CA LEU A 57 13.59 19.00 22.36
C LEU A 57 13.17 19.19 23.82
N PRO A 58 11.89 19.04 24.18
CA PRO A 58 11.50 19.06 25.59
C PRO A 58 12.32 18.02 26.35
N SER A 59 12.98 18.43 27.44
CA SER A 59 13.85 17.56 28.26
C SER A 59 13.04 16.61 29.14
N ASN A 60 12.16 15.85 28.49
CA ASN A 60 11.26 14.90 29.08
C ASN A 60 11.64 13.51 28.58
N ARG A 61 12.69 12.95 29.19
CA ARG A 61 12.95 11.51 29.20
C ARG A 61 11.88 10.83 30.06
N TRP A 62 10.62 10.92 29.63
CA TRP A 62 9.45 10.44 30.35
C TRP A 62 9.46 8.91 30.43
N THR A 63 10.04 8.43 31.54
CA THR A 63 9.98 7.05 32.06
C THR A 63 10.08 5.98 31.00
N ASP A 64 11.30 5.45 30.82
CA ASP A 64 11.48 4.11 30.28
C ASP A 64 10.54 3.12 31.02
N GLY A 65 9.99 2.14 30.30
CA GLY A 65 8.72 1.47 30.63
C GLY A 65 8.68 0.65 31.92
N GLY A 66 9.77 0.59 32.68
CA GLY A 66 9.97 -0.17 33.91
C GLY A 66 9.20 0.33 35.15
N VAL A 67 7.98 0.84 35.00
CA VAL A 67 7.08 1.06 36.16
C VAL A 67 6.65 -0.31 36.68
N SER A 68 7.09 -0.66 37.89
CA SER A 68 6.68 -1.90 38.55
C SER A 68 5.22 -1.80 39.00
N TRP A 69 4.29 -2.15 38.11
CA TRP A 69 2.84 -2.13 38.38
C TRP A 69 2.40 -3.05 39.53
N ALA A 70 3.30 -3.88 40.06
CA ALA A 70 3.06 -4.78 41.19
C ALA A 70 3.17 -4.10 42.57
N SER A 71 3.84 -2.95 42.68
CA SER A 71 3.95 -2.20 43.96
C SER A 71 2.84 -1.16 44.15
N LEU A 72 1.92 -1.01 43.19
CA LEU A 72 0.82 -0.04 43.22
C LEU A 72 -0.50 -0.69 43.65
N PRO A 73 -1.42 0.05 44.30
CA PRO A 73 -2.78 -0.42 44.57
C PRO A 73 -3.49 -0.89 43.30
N LEU A 74 -4.26 -1.98 43.39
CA LEU A 74 -4.85 -2.68 42.23
C LEU A 74 -5.67 -1.79 41.28
N SER A 75 -6.32 -0.74 41.79
CA SER A 75 -7.03 0.26 40.98
C SER A 75 -6.08 1.10 40.12
N LEU A 76 -5.02 1.63 40.74
CA LEU A 76 -4.00 2.46 40.08
C LEU A 76 -3.12 1.64 39.13
N GLY A 77 -2.77 0.40 39.52
CA GLY A 77 -2.04 -0.54 38.67
C GLY A 77 -2.82 -1.03 37.45
N LYS A 78 -4.17 -1.06 37.52
CA LYS A 78 -5.03 -1.26 36.34
C LYS A 78 -5.05 -0.01 35.45
N LEU A 79 -5.30 1.16 36.03
CA LEU A 79 -5.39 2.42 35.29
C LEU A 79 -4.09 2.72 34.52
N GLY A 80 -2.93 2.57 35.15
CA GLY A 80 -1.64 2.83 34.51
C GLY A 80 -1.30 1.88 33.36
N LYS A 81 -1.71 0.60 33.44
CA LYS A 81 -1.61 -0.33 32.31
C LYS A 81 -2.50 0.07 31.14
N GLU A 82 -3.68 0.62 31.40
CA GLU A 82 -4.58 1.09 30.33
C GLU A 82 -4.06 2.38 29.70
N VAL A 83 -3.48 3.29 30.49
CA VAL A 83 -2.75 4.47 29.98
C VAL A 83 -1.55 4.07 29.13
N LEU A 84 -0.81 3.03 29.51
CA LEU A 84 0.33 2.52 28.72
C LEU A 84 -0.13 1.98 27.36
N LYS A 85 -1.16 1.11 27.31
CA LYS A 85 -1.76 0.66 26.05
C LYS A 85 -2.26 1.83 25.19
N CYS A 86 -2.91 2.83 25.81
CA CYS A 86 -3.45 3.99 25.12
C CYS A 86 -2.32 4.83 24.48
N ARG A 87 -1.20 5.00 25.20
CA ARG A 87 0.03 5.62 24.69
C ARG A 87 0.62 4.82 23.53
N GLU A 88 0.73 3.50 23.66
CA GLU A 88 1.24 2.60 22.62
C GLU A 88 0.38 2.63 21.36
N ALA A 89 -0.94 2.50 21.49
CA ALA A 89 -1.89 2.58 20.38
C ALA A 89 -1.86 3.96 19.70
N SER A 90 -1.77 5.05 20.47
CA SER A 90 -1.63 6.41 19.93
C SER A 90 -0.31 6.60 19.19
N GLN A 91 0.78 6.00 19.68
CA GLN A 91 2.08 6.05 19.02
C GLN A 91 2.09 5.23 17.71
N VAL A 92 1.44 4.06 17.69
CA VAL A 92 1.25 3.27 16.46
C VAL A 92 0.42 4.04 15.43
N ALA A 93 -0.73 4.60 15.83
CA ALA A 93 -1.59 5.37 14.94
C ALA A 93 -0.90 6.62 14.36
N ALA A 94 -0.07 7.30 15.15
CA ALA A 94 0.75 8.42 14.66
C ALA A 94 1.80 7.98 13.63
N ILE A 95 2.43 6.81 13.83
CA ILE A 95 3.40 6.25 12.87
C ILE A 95 2.69 5.82 11.59
N GLU A 96 1.54 5.13 11.67
CA GLU A 96 0.74 4.74 10.50
C GLU A 96 0.30 5.98 9.70
N ALA A 97 -0.21 7.03 10.35
CA ALA A 97 -0.62 8.27 9.68
C ALA A 97 0.54 9.05 9.04
N MET A 98 1.72 9.09 9.69
CA MET A 98 2.92 9.69 9.10
C MET A 98 3.43 8.91 7.89
N GLN A 99 3.37 7.57 7.95
CA GLN A 99 3.76 6.72 6.82
C GLN A 99 2.78 6.85 5.66
N GLU A 100 1.47 6.85 5.92
CA GLU A 100 0.43 7.06 4.91
C GLU A 100 0.59 8.40 4.20
N ALA A 101 0.83 9.49 4.95
CA ALA A 101 1.09 10.81 4.38
C ALA A 101 2.37 10.84 3.51
N SER A 102 3.47 10.22 3.99
CA SER A 102 4.75 10.14 3.27
C SER A 102 4.62 9.35 1.96
N THR A 103 4.00 8.18 2.01
CA THR A 103 3.80 7.33 0.83
C THR A 103 2.80 7.98 -0.14
N ALA A 104 1.77 8.67 0.34
CA ALA A 104 0.82 9.42 -0.51
C ALA A 104 1.49 10.62 -1.22
N GLU A 105 2.37 11.35 -0.54
CA GLU A 105 3.19 12.39 -1.17
C GLU A 105 4.12 11.79 -2.23
N CYS A 106 4.72 10.63 -1.94
CA CYS A 106 5.54 9.90 -2.91
C CYS A 106 4.73 9.50 -4.16
N LEU A 107 3.50 8.98 -4.00
CA LEU A 107 2.61 8.71 -5.13
C LEU A 107 2.28 9.97 -5.94
N MET A 108 2.00 11.10 -5.29
CA MET A 108 1.72 12.36 -5.99
C MET A 108 2.91 12.82 -6.83
N ARG A 109 4.15 12.67 -6.33
CA ARG A 109 5.37 12.91 -7.13
C ARG A 109 5.46 11.93 -8.29
N CYS A 110 5.25 10.63 -8.05
CA CYS A 110 5.31 9.60 -9.09
C CYS A 110 4.29 9.82 -10.21
N LEU A 111 3.06 10.23 -9.87
CA LEU A 111 2.03 10.59 -10.85
C LEU A 111 2.41 11.85 -11.64
N SER A 112 3.01 12.85 -11.00
CA SER A 112 3.51 14.05 -11.69
C SER A 112 4.62 13.70 -12.69
N THR A 113 5.63 12.90 -12.27
CA THR A 113 6.70 12.43 -13.14
C THR A 113 6.19 11.53 -14.26
N LEU A 114 5.16 10.71 -14.03
CA LEU A 114 4.53 9.90 -15.07
C LEU A 114 3.82 10.78 -16.13
N VAL A 115 3.10 11.83 -15.70
CA VAL A 115 2.48 12.79 -16.63
C VAL A 115 3.53 13.56 -17.44
N GLU A 116 4.62 13.98 -16.80
CA GLU A 116 5.75 14.64 -17.47
C GLU A 116 6.43 13.72 -18.49
N LEU A 117 6.70 12.47 -18.12
CA LEU A 117 7.30 11.45 -19.00
C LEU A 117 6.41 11.17 -20.22
N ILE A 118 5.10 10.96 -20.01
CA ILE A 118 4.12 10.79 -21.10
C ILE A 118 4.06 12.02 -22.01
N SER A 119 4.31 13.22 -21.48
CA SER A 119 4.28 14.48 -22.23
C SER A 119 5.59 14.82 -22.94
N THR A 120 6.70 14.19 -22.58
CA THR A 120 8.06 14.54 -23.05
C THR A 120 8.76 13.42 -23.83
N ALA A 121 8.30 12.17 -23.70
CA ALA A 121 8.85 11.04 -24.45
C ALA A 121 8.74 11.24 -25.97
N ARG A 122 9.82 10.92 -26.69
CA ARG A 122 9.90 10.94 -28.15
C ARG A 122 10.53 9.65 -28.65
N GLU A 123 9.93 9.05 -29.68
CA GLU A 123 10.50 7.85 -30.35
C GLU A 123 11.86 8.16 -30.99
N GLU A 124 12.08 9.41 -31.40
CA GLU A 124 13.32 9.97 -31.97
C GLU A 124 14.51 9.90 -31.00
N ASN A 125 14.27 9.99 -29.69
CA ASN A 125 15.30 9.95 -28.64
C ASN A 125 14.69 9.41 -27.33
N PRO A 126 14.59 8.08 -27.18
CA PRO A 126 13.94 7.47 -26.02
C PRO A 126 14.82 7.49 -24.76
N GLN A 127 16.11 7.78 -24.87
CA GLN A 127 17.08 7.57 -23.78
C GLN A 127 16.75 8.38 -22.49
N PRO A 128 16.36 9.67 -22.54
CA PRO A 128 15.95 10.41 -21.35
C PRO A 128 14.65 9.89 -20.74
N ALA A 129 13.70 9.43 -21.56
CA ALA A 129 12.43 8.88 -21.08
C ALA A 129 12.64 7.50 -20.40
N VAL A 130 13.60 6.70 -20.87
CA VAL A 130 14.01 5.45 -20.20
C VAL A 130 14.67 5.74 -18.85
N GLU A 131 15.56 6.75 -18.78
CA GLU A 131 16.20 7.12 -17.52
C GLU A 131 15.20 7.69 -16.49
N GLN A 132 14.27 8.54 -16.92
CA GLN A 132 13.15 9.02 -16.10
C GLN A 132 12.24 7.87 -15.66
N PHE A 133 11.96 6.88 -16.52
CA PHE A 133 11.17 5.70 -16.18
C PHE A 133 11.84 4.85 -15.09
N LEU A 134 13.16 4.65 -15.19
CA LEU A 134 13.94 3.90 -14.18
C LEU A 134 13.98 4.66 -12.84
N ASN A 135 14.11 5.98 -12.86
CA ASN A 135 14.05 6.81 -11.66
C ASN A 135 12.65 6.79 -11.00
N LEU A 136 11.59 6.88 -11.80
CA LEU A 136 10.20 6.70 -11.37
C LEU A 136 9.97 5.32 -10.74
N HIS A 137 10.44 4.25 -11.38
CA HIS A 137 10.35 2.88 -10.86
C HIS A 137 11.09 2.73 -9.52
N ASN A 138 12.32 3.25 -9.41
CA ASN A 138 13.09 3.25 -8.17
C ASN A 138 12.36 4.04 -7.06
N THR A 139 11.78 5.19 -7.38
CA THR A 139 11.03 6.03 -6.43
C THR A 139 9.77 5.31 -5.92
N LEU A 140 9.03 4.63 -6.81
CA LEU A 140 7.89 3.79 -6.45
C LEU A 140 8.30 2.64 -5.51
N ASN A 141 9.43 1.97 -5.78
CA ASN A 141 9.93 0.88 -4.93
C ASN A 141 10.31 1.37 -3.52
N HIS A 142 10.85 2.59 -3.39
CA HIS A 142 11.21 3.18 -2.09
C HIS A 142 10.01 3.76 -1.31
N ALA A 143 8.82 3.87 -1.90
CA ALA A 143 7.62 4.39 -1.23
C ALA A 143 7.09 3.45 -0.12
N GLY A 144 7.53 2.19 -0.10
CA GLY A 144 6.98 1.11 0.73
C GLY A 144 5.76 0.45 0.09
N HIS A 145 5.49 -0.81 0.48
CA HIS A 145 4.39 -1.61 -0.08
C HIS A 145 3.00 -1.20 0.46
N VAL A 146 2.56 0.01 0.13
CA VAL A 146 1.22 0.52 0.43
C VAL A 146 0.26 0.20 -0.71
N SER A 147 -0.92 -0.31 -0.38
CA SER A 147 -2.00 -0.54 -1.34
C SER A 147 -3.00 0.62 -1.34
N TYR A 148 -3.36 1.13 -2.51
CA TYR A 148 -4.20 2.32 -2.67
C TYR A 148 -5.58 1.98 -3.21
N TYR A 149 -6.62 2.16 -2.38
CA TYR A 149 -8.01 1.95 -2.78
C TYR A 149 -8.67 3.28 -3.19
N PHE A 150 -9.36 3.27 -4.33
CA PHE A 150 -10.11 4.38 -4.90
C PHE A 150 -11.60 3.99 -4.98
N PRO A 151 -12.41 4.29 -3.94
CA PRO A 151 -13.81 3.86 -3.89
C PRO A 151 -14.65 4.34 -5.09
N GLY A 152 -14.42 5.57 -5.55
CA GLY A 152 -15.19 6.20 -6.63
C GLY A 152 -15.07 5.55 -8.01
N CYS A 153 -14.05 4.71 -8.23
CA CYS A 153 -13.90 3.91 -9.46
C CYS A 153 -13.81 2.39 -9.17
N GLY A 154 -13.98 1.97 -7.91
CA GLY A 154 -13.93 0.57 -7.52
C GLY A 154 -12.59 -0.12 -7.83
N ALA A 155 -11.47 0.58 -7.64
CA ALA A 155 -10.13 0.07 -7.98
C ALA A 155 -9.20 0.06 -6.76
N VAL A 156 -8.37 -0.98 -6.62
CA VAL A 156 -7.25 -1.03 -5.68
C VAL A 156 -5.94 -1.28 -6.44
N PHE A 157 -4.93 -0.46 -6.18
CA PHE A 157 -3.57 -0.66 -6.65
C PHE A 157 -2.76 -1.33 -5.54
N THR A 158 -2.34 -2.58 -5.74
CA THR A 158 -1.78 -3.42 -4.67
C THR A 158 -0.26 -3.52 -4.66
N GLY A 159 0.41 -2.89 -5.63
CA GLY A 159 1.86 -3.01 -5.82
C GLY A 159 2.29 -4.48 -5.83
N ASP A 160 3.26 -4.80 -4.98
CA ASP A 160 3.78 -6.16 -4.80
C ASP A 160 3.16 -6.93 -3.61
N THR A 161 2.13 -6.38 -2.94
CA THR A 161 1.44 -7.09 -1.85
C THR A 161 0.59 -8.26 -2.38
N LEU A 162 -0.29 -7.98 -3.34
CA LEU A 162 -1.20 -8.96 -3.97
C LEU A 162 -1.05 -8.88 -5.49
N PHE A 163 -0.85 -10.03 -6.13
CA PHE A 163 -0.94 -10.22 -7.58
C PHE A 163 -2.12 -11.14 -7.92
N SER A 164 -2.44 -11.26 -9.21
CA SER A 164 -3.31 -12.36 -9.63
C SER A 164 -2.67 -13.72 -9.31
N LEU A 165 -3.40 -14.54 -8.54
CA LEU A 165 -3.03 -15.89 -8.07
C LEU A 165 -1.73 -15.99 -7.25
N SER A 166 -1.17 -14.88 -6.76
CA SER A 166 0.05 -14.85 -5.93
C SER A 166 0.04 -13.68 -4.95
N CYS A 167 0.87 -13.72 -3.90
CA CYS A 167 1.34 -12.52 -3.19
C CYS A 167 2.81 -12.22 -3.53
N GLY A 168 3.35 -11.14 -2.95
CA GLY A 168 4.78 -10.80 -2.94
C GLY A 168 5.69 -11.85 -2.27
N LYS A 169 7.00 -11.73 -2.50
CA LYS A 169 8.01 -12.45 -1.68
C LYS A 169 8.12 -11.79 -0.30
N LEU A 170 8.39 -12.59 0.72
CA LEU A 170 8.57 -12.13 2.09
C LEU A 170 10.05 -11.77 2.32
N PHE A 171 10.46 -10.58 1.87
CA PHE A 171 11.84 -10.10 2.03
C PHE A 171 12.10 -9.53 3.44
N GLU A 172 11.29 -8.56 3.86
CA GLU A 172 11.49 -7.81 5.12
C GLU A 172 10.30 -7.91 6.10
N GLY A 173 9.40 -8.89 5.90
CA GLY A 173 8.18 -9.03 6.69
C GLY A 173 7.72 -10.46 6.89
N SER A 174 6.98 -10.71 7.98
CA SER A 174 6.52 -12.03 8.38
C SER A 174 5.24 -12.49 7.65
N PRO A 175 4.92 -13.81 7.66
CA PRO A 175 3.66 -14.31 7.13
C PRO A 175 2.41 -13.71 7.79
N GLU A 176 2.50 -13.34 9.08
CA GLU A 176 1.43 -12.67 9.83
C GLU A 176 1.20 -11.24 9.32
N GLN A 177 2.28 -10.50 9.06
CA GLN A 177 2.20 -9.15 8.48
C GLN A 177 1.60 -9.18 7.07
N MET A 178 2.04 -10.12 6.22
CA MET A 178 1.46 -10.32 4.90
C MET A 178 -0.02 -10.74 4.98
N LEU A 179 -0.39 -11.66 5.87
CA LEU A 179 -1.79 -12.05 6.07
C LEU A 179 -2.65 -10.87 6.49
N SER A 180 -2.17 -10.02 7.42
CA SER A 180 -2.85 -8.79 7.85
C SER A 180 -3.07 -7.81 6.68
N SER A 181 -2.05 -7.57 5.86
CA SER A 181 -2.17 -6.73 4.66
C SER A 181 -3.14 -7.30 3.63
N LEU A 182 -3.11 -8.62 3.39
CA LEU A 182 -4.07 -9.29 2.50
C LEU A 182 -5.50 -9.25 3.08
N GLN A 183 -5.69 -9.37 4.39
CA GLN A 183 -6.98 -9.20 5.05
C GLN A 183 -7.52 -7.76 4.91
N LYS A 184 -6.66 -6.73 5.02
CA LYS A 184 -7.02 -5.33 4.73
C LYS A 184 -7.47 -5.13 3.27
N ILE A 185 -6.95 -5.91 2.31
CA ILE A 185 -7.42 -5.90 0.91
C ILE A 185 -8.71 -6.73 0.74
N MET A 186 -8.83 -7.87 1.43
CA MET A 186 -10.01 -8.76 1.36
C MET A 186 -11.29 -8.15 1.95
N SER A 187 -11.21 -7.16 2.82
CA SER A 187 -12.39 -6.45 3.36
C SER A 187 -13.05 -5.50 2.35
N LEU A 188 -12.39 -5.20 1.22
CA LEU A 188 -12.93 -4.37 0.15
C LEU A 188 -14.09 -5.09 -0.61
N PRO A 189 -14.97 -4.35 -1.31
CA PRO A 189 -16.06 -4.92 -2.10
C PRO A 189 -15.57 -5.94 -3.15
N GLU A 190 -16.31 -7.03 -3.37
CA GLU A 190 -15.89 -8.12 -4.27
C GLU A 190 -15.67 -7.67 -5.72
N ASN A 191 -16.44 -6.69 -6.18
CA ASN A 191 -16.33 -6.10 -7.51
C ASN A 191 -15.17 -5.10 -7.66
N THR A 192 -14.30 -4.98 -6.65
CA THR A 192 -13.10 -4.14 -6.73
C THR A 192 -12.10 -4.72 -7.74
N ASN A 193 -11.72 -3.91 -8.72
CA ASN A 193 -10.66 -4.20 -9.68
C ASN A 193 -9.29 -4.11 -8.99
N VAL A 194 -8.45 -5.14 -9.14
CA VAL A 194 -7.11 -5.24 -8.53
C VAL A 194 -6.05 -5.00 -9.60
N TYR A 195 -5.24 -3.96 -9.39
CA TYR A 195 -4.13 -3.55 -10.25
C TYR A 195 -2.80 -3.78 -9.50
N CYS A 196 -2.05 -4.80 -9.90
CA CYS A 196 -0.83 -5.23 -9.21
C CYS A 196 0.44 -4.90 -10.00
N GLY A 197 1.58 -4.82 -9.31
CA GLY A 197 2.87 -4.38 -9.88
C GLY A 197 3.50 -5.35 -10.89
N GLN A 198 3.10 -6.62 -10.86
CA GLN A 198 3.57 -7.66 -11.77
C GLN A 198 2.39 -8.26 -12.55
N PHE A 199 2.49 -8.32 -13.88
CA PHE A 199 1.41 -8.70 -14.80
C PHE A 199 1.40 -10.18 -15.20
N ASN A 200 2.36 -10.98 -14.69
CA ASN A 200 2.56 -12.38 -15.09
C ASN A 200 1.75 -13.33 -14.20
N THR A 201 0.55 -13.70 -14.67
CA THR A 201 -0.39 -14.56 -13.92
C THR A 201 -0.05 -16.04 -14.06
N HIS A 202 0.60 -16.61 -13.04
CA HIS A 202 1.19 -17.96 -13.04
C HIS A 202 0.23 -19.07 -12.55
N TRP A 203 -0.93 -19.18 -13.20
CA TRP A 203 -2.04 -20.09 -12.83
C TRP A 203 -1.66 -21.57 -12.64
N TYR A 204 -0.68 -22.07 -13.39
CA TYR A 204 -0.25 -23.47 -13.29
C TYR A 204 0.33 -23.83 -11.91
N THR A 205 0.95 -22.88 -11.19
CA THR A 205 1.43 -23.13 -9.82
C THR A 205 0.28 -23.36 -8.86
N THR A 206 -0.84 -22.67 -9.08
CA THR A 206 -2.02 -22.70 -8.21
C THR A 206 -2.85 -23.95 -8.42
N LEU A 207 -2.97 -24.44 -9.67
CA LEU A 207 -3.66 -25.71 -9.95
C LEU A 207 -2.99 -26.91 -9.28
N ILE A 208 -1.67 -26.90 -9.05
CA ILE A 208 -0.97 -27.95 -8.29
C ILE A 208 -1.49 -28.03 -6.84
N TYR A 209 -1.93 -26.91 -6.27
CA TYR A 209 -2.40 -26.84 -4.88
C TYR A 209 -3.93 -26.91 -4.73
N SER A 210 -4.68 -26.66 -5.80
CA SER A 210 -6.15 -26.60 -5.78
C SER A 210 -6.76 -27.13 -7.10
N PRO A 211 -6.46 -28.38 -7.52
CA PRO A 211 -6.78 -28.87 -8.86
C PRO A 211 -8.30 -29.01 -9.12
N ASN A 212 -9.10 -29.25 -8.08
CA ASN A 212 -10.56 -29.45 -8.21
C ASN A 212 -11.36 -28.13 -8.14
N ASN A 213 -10.67 -26.98 -8.04
CA ASN A 213 -11.30 -25.68 -7.94
C ASN A 213 -11.77 -25.17 -9.31
N GLU A 214 -13.04 -25.44 -9.65
CA GLU A 214 -13.67 -25.06 -10.93
C GLU A 214 -13.50 -23.56 -11.27
N ALA A 215 -13.57 -22.66 -10.27
CA ALA A 215 -13.37 -21.23 -10.48
C ALA A 215 -11.93 -20.90 -10.91
N LEU A 216 -10.95 -21.60 -10.33
CA LEU A 216 -9.55 -21.50 -10.73
C LEU A 216 -9.30 -22.12 -12.12
N GLN A 217 -9.94 -23.25 -12.45
CA GLN A 217 -9.86 -23.84 -13.79
C GLN A 217 -10.41 -22.89 -14.86
N ALA A 218 -11.59 -22.31 -14.63
CA ALA A 218 -12.23 -21.35 -15.54
C ALA A 218 -11.38 -20.08 -15.70
N TYR A 219 -10.83 -19.54 -14.60
CA TYR A 219 -9.97 -18.36 -14.67
C TYR A 219 -8.61 -18.66 -15.32
N ALA A 220 -8.02 -19.84 -15.11
CA ALA A 220 -6.81 -20.29 -15.80
C ALA A 220 -7.03 -20.38 -17.32
N ALA A 221 -8.18 -20.91 -17.77
CA ALA A 221 -8.54 -20.94 -19.18
C ALA A 221 -8.71 -19.52 -19.76
N HIS A 222 -9.33 -18.59 -19.03
CA HIS A 222 -9.45 -17.19 -19.43
C HIS A 222 -8.07 -16.50 -19.54
N VAL A 223 -7.20 -16.68 -18.55
CA VAL A 223 -5.81 -16.18 -18.57
C VAL A 223 -5.02 -16.75 -19.76
N ALA A 224 -5.14 -18.04 -20.05
CA ALA A 224 -4.51 -18.65 -21.21
C ALA A 224 -5.03 -18.06 -22.54
N GLN A 225 -6.32 -17.70 -22.62
CA GLN A 225 -6.91 -17.03 -23.78
C GLN A 225 -6.42 -15.58 -23.95
N LEU A 226 -6.13 -14.87 -22.85
CA LEU A 226 -5.55 -13.53 -22.89
C LEU A 226 -4.08 -13.58 -23.33
N HIS A 227 -3.29 -14.50 -22.73
CA HIS A 227 -1.90 -14.73 -23.11
C HIS A 227 -1.75 -15.12 -24.59
N SER A 228 -2.62 -15.99 -25.13
CA SER A 228 -2.57 -16.38 -26.56
C SER A 228 -2.89 -15.25 -27.54
N LYS A 229 -3.39 -14.11 -27.04
CA LYS A 229 -3.66 -12.88 -27.80
C LYS A 229 -2.69 -11.75 -27.47
N ASN A 230 -1.67 -11.99 -26.64
CA ASN A 230 -0.78 -10.98 -26.06
C ASN A 230 -1.51 -9.85 -25.31
N LEU A 231 -2.65 -10.17 -24.68
CA LEU A 231 -3.45 -9.22 -23.90
C LEU A 231 -3.09 -9.28 -22.41
N PRO A 232 -3.16 -8.15 -21.67
CA PRO A 232 -2.92 -8.12 -20.23
C PRO A 232 -3.97 -8.91 -19.46
N THR A 233 -3.55 -9.51 -18.34
CA THR A 233 -4.44 -10.25 -17.41
C THR A 233 -4.92 -9.43 -16.21
N ILE A 234 -4.58 -8.14 -16.20
CA ILE A 234 -4.85 -7.17 -15.14
C ILE A 234 -5.69 -6.02 -15.75
N PRO A 235 -6.75 -5.53 -15.07
CA PRO A 235 -7.17 -5.90 -13.70
C PRO A 235 -7.79 -7.30 -13.59
N THR A 236 -7.47 -7.96 -12.49
CA THR A 236 -8.31 -9.05 -11.94
C THR A 236 -9.38 -8.42 -11.02
N THR A 237 -10.31 -9.22 -10.47
CA THR A 237 -11.27 -8.73 -9.47
C THR A 237 -11.05 -9.41 -8.13
N LEU A 238 -11.32 -8.70 -7.04
CA LEU A 238 -11.16 -9.26 -5.69
C LEU A 238 -12.05 -10.51 -5.49
N LYS A 239 -13.18 -10.61 -6.17
CA LYS A 239 -14.01 -11.83 -6.23
C LYS A 239 -13.24 -13.03 -6.79
N VAL A 240 -12.59 -12.86 -7.94
CA VAL A 240 -11.78 -13.91 -8.58
C VAL A 240 -10.61 -14.29 -7.66
N GLU A 241 -9.91 -13.32 -7.07
CA GLU A 241 -8.80 -13.63 -6.18
C GLU A 241 -9.27 -14.38 -4.91
N LYS A 242 -10.40 -14.01 -4.29
CA LYS A 242 -10.98 -14.76 -3.15
C LYS A 242 -11.34 -16.22 -3.51
N LEU A 243 -11.74 -16.48 -4.76
CA LEU A 243 -12.09 -17.83 -5.23
C LEU A 243 -10.88 -18.65 -5.71
N CYS A 244 -9.83 -18.00 -6.23
CA CYS A 244 -8.77 -18.67 -6.98
C CYS A 244 -7.37 -18.54 -6.35
N ASN A 245 -7.07 -17.46 -5.62
CA ASN A 245 -5.73 -17.16 -5.11
C ASN A 245 -5.42 -17.98 -3.84
N PRO A 246 -4.30 -18.74 -3.79
CA PRO A 246 -4.04 -19.63 -2.66
C PRO A 246 -3.66 -18.85 -1.40
N PHE A 247 -3.10 -17.64 -1.55
CA PHE A 247 -2.74 -16.76 -0.45
C PHE A 247 -3.95 -16.06 0.20
N LEU A 248 -5.10 -16.03 -0.48
CA LEU A 248 -6.39 -15.59 0.08
C LEU A 248 -7.26 -16.78 0.55
N ARG A 249 -6.77 -18.02 0.40
CA ARG A 249 -7.45 -19.29 0.69
C ARG A 249 -6.62 -20.18 1.64
N THR A 250 -5.88 -19.56 2.55
CA THR A 250 -5.00 -20.20 3.54
C THR A 250 -5.69 -21.23 4.43
N SER A 251 -6.99 -21.08 4.67
CA SER A 251 -7.85 -22.01 5.42
C SER A 251 -8.37 -23.20 4.60
N SER A 252 -8.16 -23.24 3.27
CA SER A 252 -8.65 -24.30 2.39
C SER A 252 -8.05 -25.67 2.74
N THR A 253 -8.93 -26.65 2.95
CA THR A 253 -8.55 -28.04 3.22
C THR A 253 -7.77 -28.67 2.07
N GLU A 254 -8.15 -28.41 0.82
CA GLU A 254 -7.47 -28.91 -0.39
C GLU A 254 -6.02 -28.41 -0.46
N ILE A 255 -5.81 -27.10 -0.29
CA ILE A 255 -4.48 -26.47 -0.34
C ILE A 255 -3.62 -26.96 0.82
N ARG A 256 -4.21 -27.06 2.01
CA ARG A 256 -3.52 -27.58 3.20
C ARG A 256 -3.11 -29.04 3.04
N GLN A 257 -3.95 -29.88 2.45
CA GLN A 257 -3.63 -31.29 2.15
C GLN A 257 -2.53 -31.40 1.08
N ALA A 258 -2.66 -30.70 -0.04
CA ALA A 258 -1.69 -30.72 -1.14
C ALA A 258 -0.28 -30.30 -0.69
N LEU A 259 -0.19 -29.31 0.21
CA LEU A 259 1.06 -28.80 0.76
C LEU A 259 1.47 -29.41 2.12
N LYS A 260 0.76 -30.44 2.60
CA LYS A 260 0.99 -31.11 3.89
C LYS A 260 1.04 -30.15 5.09
N ILE A 261 0.27 -29.06 5.03
CA ILE A 261 0.11 -28.07 6.09
C ILE A 261 -0.81 -28.68 7.17
N PRO A 262 -0.39 -28.76 8.44
CA PRO A 262 -1.23 -29.31 9.51
C PRO A 262 -2.57 -28.57 9.63
N ALA A 263 -3.66 -29.31 9.88
CA ALA A 263 -4.98 -28.71 10.09
C ALA A 263 -5.00 -27.72 11.27
N SER A 264 -4.18 -27.97 12.30
CA SER A 264 -3.99 -27.10 13.47
C SER A 264 -3.06 -25.89 13.24
N ALA A 265 -2.47 -25.73 12.06
CA ALA A 265 -1.63 -24.56 11.76
C ALA A 265 -2.48 -23.29 11.61
N SER A 266 -1.98 -22.16 12.11
CA SER A 266 -2.56 -20.85 11.85
C SER A 266 -2.53 -20.50 10.35
N ASP A 267 -3.43 -19.65 9.89
CA ASP A 267 -3.45 -19.22 8.49
C ASP A 267 -2.19 -18.45 8.08
N ALA A 268 -1.51 -17.79 9.02
CA ALA A 268 -0.21 -17.17 8.77
C ALA A 268 0.89 -18.24 8.53
N LYS A 269 0.92 -19.31 9.34
CA LYS A 269 1.82 -20.45 9.09
C LYS A 269 1.49 -21.15 7.77
N ALA A 270 0.21 -21.28 7.43
CA ALA A 270 -0.21 -21.79 6.13
C ALA A 270 0.28 -20.89 4.99
N LEU A 271 0.12 -19.56 5.11
CA LEU A 271 0.63 -18.58 4.15
C LEU A 271 2.14 -18.72 3.94
N GLY A 272 2.92 -18.85 5.01
CA GLY A 272 4.36 -19.07 4.95
C GLY A 272 4.75 -20.36 4.22
N MET A 273 4.02 -21.45 4.43
CA MET A 273 4.24 -22.72 3.72
C MET A 273 3.84 -22.65 2.23
N ILE A 274 2.74 -21.98 1.89
CA ILE A 274 2.33 -21.71 0.49
C ILE A 274 3.37 -20.83 -0.21
N ARG A 275 3.90 -19.81 0.47
CA ARG A 275 4.96 -18.92 -0.02
C ARG A 275 6.22 -19.71 -0.36
N GLN A 276 6.73 -20.49 0.59
CA GLN A 276 7.92 -21.32 0.42
C GLN A 276 7.75 -22.34 -0.72
N ALA A 277 6.58 -22.98 -0.83
CA ALA A 277 6.31 -23.92 -1.92
C ALA A 277 6.33 -23.25 -3.30
N LYS A 278 5.80 -22.02 -3.40
CA LYS A 278 5.79 -21.26 -4.66
C LYS A 278 7.17 -20.71 -5.03
N ASP A 279 7.98 -20.32 -4.05
CA ASP A 279 9.35 -19.84 -4.28
C ASP A 279 10.25 -20.98 -4.75
N ASN A 280 10.23 -22.13 -4.07
CA ASN A 280 10.94 -23.34 -4.49
C ASN A 280 10.55 -23.77 -5.93
N PHE A 281 9.28 -23.65 -6.32
CA PHE A 281 8.84 -23.93 -7.69
C PHE A 281 9.44 -22.95 -8.69
N GLN A 282 9.46 -21.65 -8.36
CA GLN A 282 10.02 -20.63 -9.24
C GLN A 282 11.53 -20.81 -9.44
N ASP A 283 12.25 -21.13 -8.38
CA ASP A 283 13.70 -21.34 -8.43
C ASP A 283 14.04 -22.63 -9.22
N TYR A 284 13.24 -23.70 -9.10
CA TYR A 284 13.34 -24.86 -9.98
C TYR A 284 13.07 -24.52 -11.46
N ARG A 285 12.04 -23.72 -11.76
CA ARG A 285 11.74 -23.25 -13.13
C ARG A 285 12.84 -22.35 -13.70
N ASN A 286 13.48 -21.55 -12.86
CA ASN A 286 14.59 -20.66 -13.26
C ASN A 286 15.90 -21.43 -13.45
N SER A 287 16.05 -22.60 -12.81
CA SER A 287 17.17 -23.51 -13.06
C SER A 287 17.08 -24.15 -14.45
N ALA A 288 18.23 -24.44 -15.06
CA ALA A 288 18.30 -25.08 -16.38
C ALA A 288 17.77 -26.54 -16.42
N ALA A 289 17.29 -27.08 -15.30
CA ALA A 289 16.71 -28.43 -15.20
C ALA A 289 15.21 -28.49 -15.59
N ALA A 290 14.59 -27.36 -15.97
CA ALA A 290 13.17 -27.22 -16.27
C ALA A 290 12.73 -27.87 -17.61
N HIS A 291 12.88 -29.20 -17.72
CA HIS A 291 12.47 -29.97 -18.90
C HIS A 291 10.92 -29.91 -19.10
N PRO A 292 10.39 -29.86 -20.35
CA PRO A 292 8.94 -29.75 -20.62
C PRO A 292 8.02 -30.88 -20.09
N LEU A 293 8.57 -31.86 -19.39
CA LEU A 293 7.84 -33.01 -18.85
C LEU A 293 6.95 -32.66 -17.65
N TYR A 294 7.26 -31.61 -16.89
CA TYR A 294 6.47 -31.28 -15.69
C TYR A 294 5.09 -30.69 -16.03
N LEU A 295 4.95 -29.86 -17.07
CA LEU A 295 3.63 -29.39 -17.53
C LEU A 295 2.75 -30.58 -17.97
N ASN A 296 3.32 -31.52 -18.72
CA ASN A 296 2.59 -32.72 -19.20
C ASN A 296 2.19 -33.70 -18.07
N ARG A 297 2.67 -33.49 -16.84
CA ARG A 297 2.38 -34.33 -15.66
C ARG A 297 1.44 -33.67 -14.64
N VAL A 298 1.04 -32.43 -14.89
CA VAL A 298 0.09 -31.65 -14.07
C VAL A 298 -1.23 -31.40 -14.83
N ILE A 299 -1.24 -31.60 -16.16
CA ILE A 299 -2.39 -31.37 -17.05
C ILE A 299 -2.83 -32.70 -17.71
N ARG A 300 -2.93 -33.76 -16.89
CA ARG A 300 -3.47 -35.10 -17.23
C ARG A 300 -4.02 -35.76 -15.97
#